data_AF-A0A4R1BFM3-F1
#
_entry.id   AF-A0A4R1BFM3-F1
#
_cell.length_a   1.000
_cell.length_b   1.000
_cell.length_c   1.000
_cell.angle_alpha   90.00
_cell.angle_beta   90.00
_cell.angle_gamma   90.00
#
_symmetry.space_group_name_H-M   'P 1'
#
loop_
_entity.id
_entity.type
_entity.pdbx_description
1 polymer ?
#
loop_
_entity_poly.entity_id
_entity_poly.type
_entity_poly.pdbx_seq_one_letter_code
_entity_poly.pdbx_strand_id
1 'polypeptide(L)'
;FGMQMPGRAFAAGTGYRYGFNGKEDDPDLADGLIAFEARAYDSRISRFFSNDPRSEEYPWQSPYAYYSNSPTGVIDFNGEGDYYKKDGTHLGNDGKNDNKLYTAERMRVVISEKKDANGNAIMLGGKRVVEQIKVFEGAIKLNMSHSDFQEAVSIVRQEGDSKDPAEYKVLASIFFNHAGNDPTKLVQTIRKESSVYRVGKPKDRFSPEDNSIPVISSRAGILNRLIGGPDLSGGATQNDGNDFFAWGLTRGKWHNGKHAKFTEYQTITISKDIFDKAVSNLRAAHPKGTVKFSAFGLGTMPIIESVFLDWRNFDKNGNFIYQTGVKNGRHLEATATAGETIYWRVNIKR
;
A
#
# COMPACT_ATOMS: atom_id res chain seq x y z
N PHE A 1 4.68 -5.05 28.49
CA PHE A 1 4.24 -3.96 27.60
C PHE A 1 2.77 -4.17 27.37
N GLY A 2 1.99 -3.12 27.15
CA GLY A 2 0.55 -3.28 26.94
C GLY A 2 -0.30 -3.38 28.20
N MET A 3 0.28 -3.17 29.40
CA MET A 3 -0.53 -2.97 30.61
C MET A 3 -1.22 -1.61 30.52
N GLN A 4 -2.53 -1.58 30.76
CA GLN A 4 -3.26 -0.31 30.88
C GLN A 4 -2.79 0.42 32.14
N MET A 5 -2.61 1.74 32.04
CA MET A 5 -2.24 2.54 33.21
C MET A 5 -3.39 2.54 34.24
N PRO A 6 -3.12 2.20 35.51
CA PRO A 6 -4.13 2.28 36.57
C PRO A 6 -4.78 3.67 36.59
N GLY A 7 -6.12 3.73 36.52
CA GLY A 7 -6.88 4.98 36.50
C GLY A 7 -7.10 5.62 35.12
N ARG A 8 -6.59 5.05 34.02
CA ARG A 8 -6.98 5.41 32.64
C ARG A 8 -7.69 4.26 31.93
N ALA A 9 -8.81 3.81 32.49
CA ALA A 9 -9.70 2.87 31.82
C ALA A 9 -10.83 3.63 31.13
N PHE A 10 -10.96 3.51 29.81
CA PHE A 10 -12.16 3.94 29.09
C PHE A 10 -13.03 2.71 28.90
N ALA A 11 -14.08 2.57 29.71
CA ALA A 11 -15.06 1.51 29.51
C ALA A 11 -15.95 1.90 28.33
N ALA A 12 -15.59 1.44 27.13
CA ALA A 12 -16.56 1.39 26.04
C ALA A 12 -17.70 0.45 26.49
N GLY A 13 -18.94 0.95 26.48
CA GLY A 13 -20.10 0.19 26.93
C GLY A 13 -20.14 -1.20 26.28
N THR A 14 -20.34 -2.22 27.11
CA THR A 14 -20.50 -3.64 26.79
C THR A 14 -19.28 -4.36 26.18
N GLY A 15 -18.59 -5.16 27.01
CA GLY A 15 -17.90 -6.39 26.60
C GLY A 15 -16.85 -6.29 25.49
N TYR A 16 -16.04 -5.24 25.43
CA TYR A 16 -14.90 -5.18 24.51
C TYR A 16 -13.82 -6.17 24.97
N ARG A 17 -13.61 -7.24 24.19
CA ARG A 17 -12.73 -8.38 24.56
C ARG A 17 -11.29 -8.24 24.09
N TYR A 18 -10.95 -7.23 23.30
CA TYR A 18 -9.63 -7.10 22.68
C TYR A 18 -8.79 -6.00 23.35
N GLY A 19 -7.52 -6.29 23.63
CA GLY A 19 -6.57 -5.38 24.26
C GLY A 19 -5.34 -5.07 23.40
N PHE A 20 -4.15 -5.18 24.01
CA PHE A 20 -2.89 -4.78 23.38
C PHE A 20 -2.61 -5.57 22.09
N ASN A 21 -2.18 -4.86 21.03
CA ASN A 21 -1.94 -5.41 19.69
C ASN A 21 -3.15 -6.15 19.06
N GLY A 22 -4.38 -5.82 19.49
CA GLY A 22 -5.62 -6.39 18.92
C GLY A 22 -5.86 -7.86 19.27
N LYS A 23 -5.20 -8.37 20.32
CA LYS A 23 -5.38 -9.74 20.84
C LYS A 23 -6.40 -9.74 21.99
N GLU A 24 -7.06 -10.88 22.21
CA GLU A 24 -8.13 -11.01 23.21
C GLU A 24 -7.52 -10.96 24.63
N ASP A 25 -8.08 -10.11 25.48
CA ASP A 25 -7.75 -10.06 26.91
C ASP A 25 -8.49 -11.21 27.61
N ASP A 26 -7.79 -11.94 28.48
CA ASP A 26 -8.34 -13.08 29.24
C ASP A 26 -8.36 -12.76 30.75
N PRO A 27 -9.37 -12.01 31.23
CA PRO A 27 -9.43 -11.56 32.61
C PRO A 27 -9.81 -12.68 33.60
N ASP A 28 -10.35 -13.81 33.13
CA ASP A 28 -10.81 -14.92 33.97
C ASP A 28 -9.64 -15.72 34.56
N LEU A 29 -8.47 -15.70 33.90
CA LEU A 29 -7.24 -16.35 34.34
C LEU A 29 -6.30 -15.42 35.12
N ALA A 30 -6.08 -14.19 34.65
CA ALA A 30 -5.38 -13.14 35.38
C ALA A 30 -5.55 -11.76 34.73
N ASP A 31 -5.67 -10.70 35.54
CA ASP A 31 -5.69 -9.33 35.04
C ASP A 31 -4.38 -8.97 34.31
N GLY A 32 -4.50 -8.48 33.07
CA GLY A 32 -3.38 -8.19 32.17
C GLY A 32 -2.85 -9.38 31.35
N LEU A 33 -3.55 -10.52 31.34
CA LEU A 33 -3.24 -11.65 30.47
C LEU A 33 -3.86 -11.47 29.07
N ILE A 34 -3.05 -11.71 28.04
CA ILE A 34 -3.43 -11.53 26.65
C ILE A 34 -3.19 -12.82 25.87
N ALA A 35 -4.23 -13.31 25.19
CA ALA A 35 -4.17 -14.53 24.41
C ALA A 35 -3.52 -14.26 23.03
N PHE A 36 -2.26 -14.68 22.86
CA PHE A 36 -1.65 -14.78 21.53
C PHE A 36 -1.87 -16.21 21.02
N GLU A 37 -2.14 -16.36 19.72
CA GLU A 37 -2.56 -17.62 19.08
C GLU A 37 -1.76 -18.87 19.51
N ALA A 38 -0.45 -18.72 19.74
CA ALA A 38 0.42 -19.82 20.17
C ALA A 38 0.80 -19.81 21.67
N ARG A 39 0.61 -18.69 22.40
CA ARG A 39 1.11 -18.52 23.77
C ARG A 39 0.31 -17.46 24.55
N ALA A 40 0.20 -17.63 25.87
CA ALA A 40 -0.36 -16.60 26.76
C ALA A 40 0.69 -15.57 27.20
N TYR A 41 0.39 -14.28 27.05
CA TYR A 41 1.29 -13.15 27.34
C TYR A 41 0.86 -12.38 28.58
N ASP A 42 1.77 -12.22 29.55
CA ASP A 42 1.54 -11.37 30.71
C ASP A 42 2.07 -9.95 30.43
N SER A 43 1.14 -9.02 30.25
CA SER A 43 1.45 -7.62 29.93
C SER A 43 2.11 -6.86 31.10
N ARG A 44 1.90 -7.32 32.34
CA ARG A 44 2.43 -6.70 33.58
C ARG A 44 3.93 -6.87 33.69
N ILE A 45 4.42 -8.06 33.36
CA ILE A 45 5.85 -8.39 33.40
C ILE A 45 6.50 -8.46 32.01
N SER A 46 5.72 -8.27 30.95
CA SER A 46 6.19 -8.24 29.56
C SER A 46 6.78 -9.57 29.06
N ARG A 47 6.24 -10.72 29.49
CA ARG A 47 6.79 -12.05 29.15
C ARG A 47 5.69 -13.06 28.80
N PHE A 48 6.05 -14.08 28.00
CA PHE A 48 5.18 -15.23 27.78
C PHE A 48 5.27 -16.23 28.95
N PHE A 49 4.19 -16.96 29.21
CA PHE A 49 4.17 -18.02 30.24
C PHE A 49 4.82 -19.34 29.79
N SER A 50 4.96 -19.54 28.48
CA SER A 50 5.54 -20.75 27.91
C SER A 50 6.74 -20.43 27.01
N ASN A 51 7.63 -21.42 26.87
CA ASN A 51 8.73 -21.36 25.91
C ASN A 51 8.19 -21.17 24.49
N ASP A 52 8.92 -20.39 23.68
CA ASP A 52 8.68 -20.32 22.24
C ASP A 52 8.86 -21.69 21.58
N PRO A 53 7.86 -22.23 20.85
CA PRO A 53 8.03 -23.48 20.10
C PRO A 53 9.16 -23.44 19.07
N ARG A 54 9.60 -22.23 18.66
CA ARG A 54 10.72 -22.02 17.72
C ARG A 54 11.98 -21.50 18.43
N SER A 55 12.10 -21.67 19.75
CA SER A 55 13.26 -21.18 20.50
C SER A 55 14.59 -21.74 19.99
N GLU A 56 14.58 -22.93 19.37
CA GLU A 56 15.76 -23.56 18.77
C GLU A 56 16.32 -22.76 17.57
N GLU A 57 15.49 -21.98 16.88
CA GLU A 57 15.90 -21.17 15.72
C GLU A 57 16.60 -19.85 16.14
N TYR A 58 16.42 -19.43 17.40
CA TYR A 58 16.90 -18.15 17.92
C TYR A 58 17.61 -18.31 19.28
N PRO A 59 18.70 -19.09 19.38
CA PRO A 59 19.35 -19.43 20.65
C PRO A 59 19.95 -18.22 21.39
N TRP A 60 20.14 -17.08 20.71
CA TRP A 60 20.61 -15.83 21.31
C TRP A 60 19.51 -15.01 22.00
N GLN A 61 18.24 -15.42 21.89
CA GLN A 61 17.09 -14.73 22.47
C GLN A 61 16.44 -15.58 23.56
N SER A 62 15.95 -14.94 24.63
CA SER A 62 15.22 -15.66 25.67
C SER A 62 13.92 -16.27 25.11
N PRO A 63 13.62 -17.55 25.39
CA PRO A 63 12.41 -18.21 24.91
C PRO A 63 11.11 -17.61 25.47
N TYR A 64 11.21 -16.74 26.48
CA TYR A 64 10.09 -16.03 27.10
C TYR A 64 9.96 -14.56 26.65
N ALA A 65 10.88 -14.07 25.81
CA ALA A 65 10.91 -12.68 25.39
C ALA A 65 9.75 -12.35 24.45
N TYR A 66 9.05 -11.25 24.75
CA TYR A 66 8.04 -10.69 23.86
C TYR A 66 8.69 -9.73 22.87
N TYR A 67 8.63 -10.07 21.57
CA TYR A 67 9.16 -9.23 20.49
C TYR A 67 10.61 -8.77 20.69
N SER A 68 11.48 -9.66 21.19
CA SER A 68 12.89 -9.36 21.51
C SER A 68 13.07 -8.17 22.47
N ASN A 69 12.10 -7.98 23.40
CA ASN A 69 11.99 -6.81 24.28
C ASN A 69 11.76 -5.46 23.57
N SER A 70 11.33 -5.49 22.30
CA SER A 70 10.99 -4.32 21.49
C SER A 70 9.53 -4.39 21.00
N PRO A 71 8.54 -4.13 21.87
CA PRO A 71 7.10 -4.31 21.63
C PRO A 71 6.52 -3.29 20.63
N THR A 72 7.24 -2.19 20.44
CA THR A 72 7.01 -1.13 19.45
C THR A 72 7.85 -1.38 18.19
N GLY A 73 8.86 -2.25 18.29
CA GLY A 73 9.84 -2.55 17.25
C GLY A 73 9.35 -3.46 16.13
N VAL A 74 8.04 -3.67 16.01
CA VAL A 74 7.44 -4.17 14.76
C VAL A 74 7.06 -3.02 13.83
N ILE A 75 7.68 -1.87 14.00
CA ILE A 75 7.78 -0.83 13.00
C ILE A 75 9.21 -0.32 13.12
N ASP A 76 9.93 -0.47 12.01
CA ASP A 76 11.23 0.11 11.69
C ASP A 76 12.46 -0.79 11.92
N PHE A 77 13.04 -1.31 10.83
CA PHE A 77 14.25 -2.13 10.92
C PHE A 77 15.54 -1.28 10.84
N ASN A 78 15.51 0.05 10.70
CA ASN A 78 16.70 0.89 11.00
C ASN A 78 16.44 2.40 11.18
N GLY A 79 15.30 2.93 10.72
CA GLY A 79 14.87 4.31 10.93
C GLY A 79 15.80 5.36 10.39
N GLU A 80 16.70 4.96 9.48
CA GLU A 80 17.69 5.86 8.95
C GLU A 80 17.05 6.81 7.94
N GLY A 81 17.60 8.02 7.83
CA GLY A 81 17.24 8.94 6.76
C GLY A 81 17.52 8.28 5.41
N ASP A 82 16.48 7.92 4.67
CA ASP A 82 16.58 7.10 3.46
C ASP A 82 16.35 7.92 2.19
N TYR A 83 17.15 7.62 1.17
CA TYR A 83 17.24 8.39 -0.07
C TYR A 83 16.76 7.55 -1.25
N TYR A 84 15.87 8.12 -2.06
CA TYR A 84 15.33 7.47 -3.25
C TYR A 84 15.50 8.35 -4.49
N LYS A 85 15.62 7.74 -5.66
CA LYS A 85 15.43 8.43 -6.94
C LYS A 85 13.94 8.66 -7.18
N LYS A 86 13.62 9.62 -8.05
CA LYS A 86 12.24 9.89 -8.49
C LYS A 86 11.57 8.68 -9.17
N ASP A 87 12.36 7.77 -9.74
CA ASP A 87 11.88 6.52 -10.34
C ASP A 87 11.56 5.42 -9.31
N GLY A 88 11.71 5.68 -8.01
CA GLY A 88 11.46 4.73 -6.93
C GLY A 88 12.67 3.87 -6.53
N THR A 89 13.80 3.99 -7.24
CA THR A 89 15.05 3.28 -6.89
C THR A 89 15.59 3.75 -5.54
N HIS A 90 15.93 2.82 -4.66
CA HIS A 90 16.58 3.14 -3.39
C HIS A 90 18.08 3.41 -3.58
N LEU A 91 18.59 4.50 -3.01
CA LEU A 91 19.99 4.90 -3.09
C LEU A 91 20.79 4.53 -1.84
N GLY A 92 20.10 4.23 -0.73
CA GLY A 92 20.67 3.97 0.59
C GLY A 92 20.31 5.05 1.61
N ASN A 93 21.01 4.98 2.74
CA ASN A 93 20.82 5.83 3.92
C ASN A 93 22.09 6.61 4.29
N ASP A 94 21.95 7.61 5.17
CA ASP A 94 23.07 8.40 5.70
C ASP A 94 23.59 7.92 7.07
N GLY A 95 23.13 6.78 7.58
CA GLY A 95 23.53 6.24 8.88
C GLY A 95 22.92 6.95 10.09
N LYS A 96 22.01 7.92 9.89
CA LYS A 96 21.35 8.63 10.99
C LYS A 96 19.94 8.11 11.17
N ASN A 97 19.66 7.54 12.34
CA ASN A 97 18.32 7.11 12.71
C ASN A 97 17.43 8.33 13.04
N ASP A 98 16.80 8.92 12.02
CA ASP A 98 15.94 10.11 12.13
C ASP A 98 14.58 10.00 11.41
N ASN A 99 14.30 8.85 10.80
CA ASN A 99 13.08 8.47 10.09
C ASN A 99 12.66 9.47 9.01
N LYS A 100 13.63 10.17 8.40
CA LYS A 100 13.35 11.13 7.33
C LYS A 100 13.38 10.46 5.97
N LEU A 101 12.53 10.96 5.08
CA LEU A 101 12.50 10.56 3.68
C LEU A 101 13.11 11.65 2.81
N TYR A 102 13.96 11.24 1.87
CA TYR A 102 14.57 12.13 0.89
C TYR A 102 14.42 11.60 -0.52
N THR A 103 14.33 12.51 -1.49
CA THR A 103 14.71 12.21 -2.87
C THR A 103 16.12 12.70 -3.13
N ALA A 104 16.90 12.00 -3.96
CA ALA A 104 18.19 12.46 -4.46
C ALA A 104 18.40 12.03 -5.93
N GLU A 105 19.27 12.72 -6.65
CA GLU A 105 19.58 12.41 -8.05
C GLU A 105 20.51 11.20 -8.15
N ARG A 106 21.51 11.14 -7.27
CA ARG A 106 22.49 10.06 -7.20
C ARG A 106 23.16 9.97 -5.84
N MET A 107 23.71 8.81 -5.54
CA MET A 107 24.62 8.58 -4.42
C MET A 107 26.02 8.33 -4.98
N ARG A 108 27.02 8.93 -4.34
CA ARG A 108 28.44 8.63 -4.57
C ARG A 108 29.12 8.32 -3.25
N VAL A 109 30.10 7.42 -3.30
CA VAL A 109 30.99 7.16 -2.16
C VAL A 109 32.24 8.02 -2.35
N VAL A 110 32.57 8.83 -1.36
CA VAL A 110 33.82 9.61 -1.32
C VAL A 110 34.69 9.12 -0.18
N ILE A 111 36.01 9.19 -0.36
CA ILE A 111 36.98 8.93 0.69
C ILE A 111 37.26 10.25 1.38
N SER A 112 37.04 10.31 2.69
CA SER A 112 37.31 11.49 3.52
C SER A 112 38.28 11.14 4.65
N GLU A 113 39.03 12.12 5.13
CA GLU A 113 39.81 11.96 6.35
C GLU A 113 38.87 11.86 7.55
N LYS A 114 39.09 10.84 8.38
CA LYS A 114 38.34 10.68 9.62
C LYS A 114 38.82 11.71 10.63
N LYS A 115 37.89 12.43 11.24
CA LYS A 115 38.17 13.48 12.22
C LYS A 115 37.74 13.09 13.62
N ASP A 116 38.46 13.56 14.64
CA ASP A 116 38.05 13.47 16.04
C ASP A 116 36.93 14.48 16.36
N ALA A 117 36.42 14.45 17.59
CA ALA A 117 35.36 15.35 18.05
C ALA A 117 35.74 16.85 17.98
N ASN A 118 37.04 17.17 17.91
CA ASN A 118 37.57 18.52 17.81
C ASN A 118 37.88 18.92 16.35
N GLY A 119 37.63 18.03 15.39
CA GLY A 119 37.85 18.26 13.96
C GLY A 119 39.26 17.95 13.46
N ASN A 120 40.14 17.36 14.28
CA ASN A 120 41.51 17.00 13.88
C ASN A 120 41.55 15.64 13.18
N ALA A 121 42.46 15.45 12.22
CA ALA A 121 42.63 14.17 11.53
C ALA A 121 43.09 13.07 12.49
N ILE A 122 42.41 11.93 12.47
CA ILE A 122 42.81 10.74 13.24
C ILE A 122 43.99 10.08 12.55
N MET A 123 45.04 9.78 13.32
CA MET A 123 46.27 9.15 12.85
C MET A 123 46.38 7.72 13.39
N LEU A 124 46.84 6.77 12.56
CA LEU A 124 47.21 5.41 12.96
C LEU A 124 48.55 5.04 12.34
N GLY A 125 49.57 4.78 13.16
CA GLY A 125 50.92 4.44 12.68
C GLY A 125 51.54 5.52 11.78
N GLY A 126 51.28 6.81 12.07
CA GLY A 126 51.78 7.94 11.28
C GLY A 126 51.03 8.19 9.96
N LYS A 127 49.99 7.42 9.64
CA LYS A 127 49.14 7.63 8.47
C LYS A 127 47.78 8.20 8.87
N ARG A 128 47.21 9.06 8.01
CA ARG A 128 45.85 9.57 8.18
C ARG A 128 44.85 8.44 7.99
N VAL A 129 43.93 8.29 8.94
CA VAL A 129 42.81 7.37 8.83
C VAL A 129 41.76 7.99 7.92
N VAL A 130 41.31 7.23 6.94
CA VAL A 130 40.24 7.63 6.03
C VAL A 130 38.97 6.82 6.27
N GLU A 131 37.83 7.38 5.91
CA GLU A 131 36.53 6.74 5.93
C GLU A 131 35.80 6.93 4.61
N GLN A 132 34.90 6.01 4.30
CA GLN A 132 34.00 6.13 3.16
C GLN A 132 32.72 6.85 3.61
N ILE A 133 32.40 7.95 2.94
CA ILE A 133 31.18 8.73 3.21
C ILE A 133 30.27 8.62 2.00
N LYS A 134 29.00 8.28 2.24
CA LYS A 134 27.95 8.37 1.23
C LYS A 134 27.52 9.82 1.09
N VAL A 135 27.57 10.34 -0.14
CA VAL A 135 27.11 11.69 -0.48
C VAL A 135 25.92 11.57 -1.43
N PHE A 136 24.80 12.15 -1.04
CA PHE A 136 23.57 12.18 -1.81
C PHE A 136 23.41 13.55 -2.48
N GLU A 137 23.57 13.60 -3.80
CA GLU A 137 23.52 14.85 -4.55
C GLU A 137 22.08 15.20 -4.94
N GLY A 138 21.76 16.49 -4.88
CA GLY A 138 20.40 16.98 -5.14
C GLY A 138 19.39 16.47 -4.12
N ALA A 139 19.82 16.19 -2.89
CA ALA A 139 18.95 15.68 -1.84
C ALA A 139 17.90 16.71 -1.42
N ILE A 140 16.62 16.30 -1.45
CA ILE A 140 15.47 17.10 -1.03
C ILE A 140 14.71 16.30 0.02
N LYS A 141 14.51 16.89 1.20
CA LYS A 141 13.69 16.31 2.26
C LYS A 141 12.22 16.38 1.89
N LEU A 142 11.50 15.26 2.04
CA LEU A 142 10.07 15.19 1.78
C LEU A 142 9.25 15.38 3.06
N ASN A 143 8.01 15.86 2.89
CA ASN A 143 7.06 16.05 3.98
C ASN A 143 6.31 14.75 4.33
N MET A 144 7.08 13.70 4.64
CA MET A 144 6.59 12.38 5.04
C MET A 144 7.71 11.65 5.79
N SER A 145 7.38 10.84 6.79
CA SER A 145 8.36 9.96 7.44
C SER A 145 8.72 8.80 6.53
N HIS A 146 9.92 8.24 6.68
CA HIS A 146 10.30 7.06 5.90
C HIS A 146 9.41 5.85 6.23
N SER A 147 9.06 5.66 7.49
CA SER A 147 8.13 4.61 7.93
C SER A 147 6.74 4.73 7.29
N ASP A 148 6.19 5.94 7.20
CA ASP A 148 4.88 6.17 6.55
C ASP A 148 4.96 5.90 5.04
N PHE A 149 6.08 6.28 4.43
CA PHE A 149 6.34 6.02 3.02
C PHE A 149 6.42 4.52 2.71
N GLN A 150 7.19 3.76 3.49
CA GLN A 150 7.28 2.30 3.33
C GLN A 150 5.93 1.61 3.51
N GLU A 151 5.14 2.07 4.47
CA GLU A 151 3.80 1.53 4.68
C GLU A 151 2.90 1.83 3.48
N ALA A 152 2.85 3.08 3.01
CA ALA A 152 2.08 3.45 1.83
C ALA A 152 2.52 2.64 0.59
N VAL A 153 3.82 2.46 0.37
CA VAL A 153 4.39 1.64 -0.71
C VAL A 153 3.88 0.21 -0.62
N SER A 154 3.90 -0.37 0.58
CA SER A 154 3.50 -1.76 0.80
C SER A 154 2.03 -1.96 0.47
N ILE A 155 1.18 -0.99 0.81
CA ILE A 155 -0.24 -1.06 0.50
C ILE A 155 -0.48 -0.90 -1.01
N VAL A 156 0.09 0.13 -1.65
CA VAL A 156 -0.05 0.32 -3.11
C VAL A 156 0.39 -0.92 -3.87
N ARG A 157 1.50 -1.55 -3.43
CA ARG A 157 2.00 -2.79 -4.01
C ARG A 157 1.00 -3.95 -3.90
N GLN A 158 0.31 -4.08 -2.77
CA GLN A 158 -0.63 -5.18 -2.53
C GLN A 158 -2.04 -4.93 -3.12
N GLU A 159 -2.33 -3.69 -3.53
CA GLU A 159 -3.57 -3.31 -4.23
C GLU A 159 -3.48 -3.48 -5.76
N GLY A 160 -2.26 -3.55 -6.31
CA GLY A 160 -2.05 -3.79 -7.73
C GLY A 160 -1.72 -5.25 -8.03
N ASP A 161 -2.38 -5.80 -9.04
CA ASP A 161 -2.34 -7.24 -9.35
C ASP A 161 -1.59 -7.56 -10.66
N SER A 162 -1.12 -6.56 -11.42
CA SER A 162 -0.38 -6.77 -12.66
C SER A 162 1.14 -6.50 -12.54
N LYS A 163 1.87 -6.76 -13.62
CA LYS A 163 3.30 -6.39 -13.74
C LYS A 163 3.50 -5.00 -14.35
N ASP A 164 2.44 -4.28 -14.69
CA ASP A 164 2.52 -2.98 -15.34
C ASP A 164 2.93 -1.89 -14.34
N PRO A 165 4.10 -1.24 -14.52
CA PRO A 165 4.54 -0.12 -13.69
C PRO A 165 3.51 1.02 -13.59
N ALA A 166 2.72 1.24 -14.65
CA ALA A 166 1.75 2.32 -14.69
C ALA A 166 0.60 2.10 -13.70
N GLU A 167 0.21 0.84 -13.44
CA GLU A 167 -0.89 0.52 -12.52
C GLU A 167 -0.58 1.04 -11.11
N TYR A 168 0.60 0.71 -10.59
CA TYR A 168 1.05 1.13 -9.26
C TYR A 168 1.18 2.66 -9.13
N LYS A 169 1.63 3.33 -10.18
CA LYS A 169 1.76 4.80 -10.21
C LYS A 169 0.39 5.50 -10.21
N VAL A 170 -0.59 4.93 -10.92
CA VAL A 170 -1.96 5.45 -10.93
C VAL A 170 -2.67 5.16 -9.61
N LEU A 171 -2.51 3.96 -9.05
CA LEU A 171 -3.02 3.60 -7.72
C LEU A 171 -2.52 4.56 -6.63
N ALA A 172 -1.23 4.88 -6.63
CA ALA A 172 -0.69 5.90 -5.72
C ALA A 172 -1.45 7.23 -5.86
N SER A 173 -1.71 7.67 -7.09
CA SER A 173 -2.42 8.95 -7.33
C SER A 173 -3.86 8.92 -6.80
N ILE A 174 -4.57 7.80 -6.93
CA ILE A 174 -5.92 7.62 -6.38
C ILE A 174 -5.93 7.73 -4.85
N PHE A 175 -4.95 7.14 -4.19
CA PHE A 175 -4.84 7.27 -2.73
C PHE A 175 -4.56 8.70 -2.29
N PHE A 176 -3.75 9.44 -3.04
CA PHE A 176 -3.57 10.87 -2.79
C PHE A 176 -4.85 11.66 -3.02
N ASN A 177 -5.64 11.32 -4.04
CA ASN A 177 -6.94 11.96 -4.28
C ASN A 177 -7.90 11.74 -3.11
N HIS A 178 -7.96 10.53 -2.54
CA HIS A 178 -8.71 10.26 -1.31
C HIS A 178 -8.19 11.06 -0.11
N ALA A 179 -6.88 11.24 -0.01
CA ALA A 179 -6.24 11.98 1.07
C ALA A 179 -6.37 13.51 0.91
N GLY A 180 -7.12 14.00 -0.09
CA GLY A 180 -7.24 15.43 -0.39
C GLY A 180 -5.92 16.05 -0.84
N ASN A 181 -5.03 15.25 -1.43
CA ASN A 181 -3.66 15.60 -1.81
C ASN A 181 -2.77 16.05 -0.65
N ASP A 182 -3.09 15.62 0.58
CA ASP A 182 -2.30 15.90 1.77
C ASP A 182 -1.43 14.68 2.14
N PRO A 183 -0.10 14.74 1.96
CA PRO A 183 0.81 13.66 2.34
C PRO A 183 0.67 13.18 3.78
N THR A 184 0.35 14.09 4.70
CA THR A 184 0.25 13.78 6.14
C THR A 184 -0.95 12.90 6.47
N LYS A 185 -1.98 12.93 5.61
CA LYS A 185 -3.19 12.12 5.73
C LYS A 185 -3.12 10.82 4.94
N LEU A 186 -2.08 10.62 4.12
CA LEU A 186 -2.02 9.50 3.18
C LEU A 186 -2.16 8.15 3.88
N VAL A 187 -1.29 7.83 4.84
CA VAL A 187 -1.30 6.51 5.49
C VAL A 187 -2.63 6.22 6.18
N GLN A 188 -3.18 7.19 6.92
CA GLN A 188 -4.49 7.04 7.56
C GLN A 188 -5.61 6.80 6.54
N THR A 189 -5.57 7.50 5.40
CA THR A 189 -6.53 7.35 4.32
C THR A 189 -6.39 5.99 3.64
N ILE A 190 -5.18 5.60 3.25
CA ILE A 190 -4.94 4.32 2.59
C ILE A 190 -5.39 3.16 3.48
N ARG A 191 -5.09 3.18 4.79
CA ARG A 191 -5.56 2.16 5.74
C ARG A 191 -7.08 1.98 5.73
N LYS A 192 -7.83 3.05 5.50
CA LYS A 192 -9.30 3.02 5.48
C LYS A 192 -9.85 2.52 4.13
N GLU A 193 -9.27 3.01 3.04
CA GLU A 193 -9.80 2.78 1.68
C GLU A 193 -9.30 1.44 1.08
N SER A 194 -8.13 0.96 1.52
CA SER A 194 -7.47 -0.25 1.02
C SER A 194 -8.22 -1.53 1.37
N SER A 195 -8.33 -2.42 0.37
CA SER A 195 -8.81 -3.79 0.56
C SER A 195 -7.90 -4.59 1.49
N VAL A 196 -6.57 -4.40 1.46
CA VAL A 196 -5.57 -5.06 2.34
C VAL A 196 -5.96 -4.96 3.80
N TYR A 197 -6.33 -3.75 4.25
CA TYR A 197 -6.72 -3.52 5.64
C TYR A 197 -8.16 -3.95 5.93
N ARG A 198 -9.08 -3.79 4.98
CA ARG A 198 -10.49 -4.17 5.13
C ARG A 198 -10.70 -5.68 5.24
N VAL A 199 -9.87 -6.48 4.56
CA VAL A 199 -9.99 -7.96 4.55
C VAL A 199 -8.85 -8.67 5.28
N GLY A 200 -7.97 -7.93 5.96
CA GLY A 200 -6.89 -8.51 6.77
C GLY A 200 -5.83 -9.27 5.98
N LYS A 201 -5.49 -8.83 4.76
CA LYS A 201 -4.38 -9.43 3.98
C LYS A 201 -3.05 -9.31 4.77
N PRO A 202 -2.07 -10.20 4.51
CA PRO A 202 -0.74 -10.12 5.12
C PRO A 202 -0.13 -8.73 4.95
N LYS A 203 0.23 -8.09 6.06
CA LYS A 203 0.79 -6.73 6.08
C LYS A 203 2.29 -6.74 5.84
N ASP A 204 2.72 -7.53 4.85
CA ASP A 204 4.13 -7.66 4.52
C ASP A 204 4.66 -6.28 4.13
N ARG A 205 5.59 -5.78 4.93
CA ARG A 205 6.33 -4.57 4.64
C ARG A 205 7.50 -4.93 3.74
N PHE A 206 7.54 -4.33 2.56
CA PHE A 206 8.63 -4.55 1.62
C PHE A 206 9.85 -3.73 2.05
N SER A 207 11.02 -4.37 2.12
CA SER A 207 12.25 -3.68 2.55
C SER A 207 12.68 -2.64 1.51
N PRO A 208 13.43 -1.57 1.90
CA PRO A 208 14.00 -0.60 0.97
C PRO A 208 14.78 -1.23 -0.20
N GLU A 209 15.43 -2.36 0.06
CA GLU A 209 16.26 -3.10 -0.88
C GLU A 209 15.46 -3.93 -1.90
N ASP A 210 14.14 -4.08 -1.71
CA ASP A 210 13.27 -4.73 -2.70
C ASP A 210 13.24 -3.87 -3.98
N ASN A 211 13.81 -4.42 -5.05
CA ASN A 211 13.91 -3.79 -6.36
C ASN A 211 12.98 -4.43 -7.40
N SER A 212 11.94 -5.14 -6.96
CA SER A 212 10.92 -5.65 -7.86
C SER A 212 10.16 -4.51 -8.53
N ILE A 213 9.80 -4.71 -9.80
CA ILE A 213 9.10 -3.69 -10.61
C ILE A 213 7.86 -3.14 -9.89
N PRO A 214 6.99 -3.96 -9.29
CA PRO A 214 5.86 -3.46 -8.52
C PRO A 214 6.25 -2.54 -7.35
N VAL A 215 7.26 -2.91 -6.55
CA VAL A 215 7.66 -2.13 -5.37
C VAL A 215 8.31 -0.81 -5.78
N ILE A 216 9.23 -0.84 -6.76
CA ILE A 216 9.83 0.37 -7.33
C ILE A 216 8.75 1.29 -7.92
N SER A 217 7.76 0.72 -8.63
CA SER A 217 6.69 1.51 -9.24
C SER A 217 5.75 2.14 -8.20
N SER A 218 5.45 1.43 -7.11
CA SER A 218 4.72 1.99 -5.96
C SER A 218 5.47 3.15 -5.32
N ARG A 219 6.79 3.01 -5.11
CA ARG A 219 7.66 4.09 -4.62
C ARG A 219 7.62 5.29 -5.57
N ALA A 220 7.81 5.05 -6.87
CA ALA A 220 7.79 6.10 -7.89
C ALA A 220 6.46 6.88 -7.91
N GLY A 221 5.33 6.16 -7.80
CA GLY A 221 4.01 6.77 -7.76
C GLY A 221 3.82 7.69 -6.57
N ILE A 222 4.22 7.23 -5.38
CA ILE A 222 4.11 8.03 -4.14
C ILE A 222 5.09 9.21 -4.18
N LEU A 223 6.35 8.99 -4.55
CA LEU A 223 7.35 10.04 -4.67
C LEU A 223 6.93 11.11 -5.68
N ASN A 224 6.37 10.72 -6.83
CA ASN A 224 5.82 11.64 -7.81
C ASN A 224 4.81 12.62 -7.18
N ARG A 225 3.91 12.14 -6.31
CA ARG A 225 2.94 13.01 -5.64
C ARG A 225 3.59 13.86 -4.55
N LEU A 226 4.53 13.30 -3.77
CA LEU A 226 5.24 14.03 -2.71
C LEU A 226 6.09 15.20 -3.24
N ILE A 227 6.63 15.09 -4.45
CA ILE A 227 7.43 16.15 -5.08
C ILE A 227 6.61 17.10 -5.95
N GLY A 228 5.26 17.05 -5.89
CA GLY A 228 4.38 17.92 -6.65
C GLY A 228 4.21 17.55 -8.13
N GLY A 229 4.56 16.33 -8.52
CA GLY A 229 4.28 15.78 -9.85
C GLY A 229 2.78 15.57 -10.11
N PRO A 230 2.38 15.28 -11.36
CA PRO A 230 0.98 15.25 -11.77
C PRO A 230 0.18 14.11 -11.12
N ASP A 231 -1.14 14.27 -11.05
CA ASP A 231 -2.07 13.16 -10.77
C ASP A 231 -2.19 12.32 -12.05
N LEU A 232 -1.70 11.08 -11.98
CA LEU A 232 -1.66 10.17 -13.13
C LEU A 232 -3.01 9.46 -13.35
N SER A 233 -3.94 9.58 -12.42
CA SER A 233 -5.28 8.98 -12.51
C SER A 233 -6.30 9.88 -13.20
N GLY A 234 -5.98 11.15 -13.44
CA GLY A 234 -6.90 12.13 -13.99
C GLY A 234 -8.07 12.46 -13.06
N GLY A 235 -7.84 12.49 -11.74
CA GLY A 235 -8.87 12.78 -10.73
C GLY A 235 -9.74 11.58 -10.36
N ALA A 236 -9.28 10.35 -10.61
CA ALA A 236 -10.01 9.17 -10.19
C ALA A 236 -9.98 9.00 -8.67
N THR A 237 -11.04 8.41 -8.12
CA THR A 237 -11.14 7.97 -6.73
C THR A 237 -11.61 6.53 -6.60
N GLN A 238 -11.91 5.85 -7.71
CA GLN A 238 -12.32 4.46 -7.71
C GLN A 238 -11.57 3.71 -8.82
N ASN A 239 -11.50 2.40 -8.67
CA ASN A 239 -10.90 1.49 -9.64
C ASN A 239 -11.71 0.20 -9.69
N ASP A 240 -11.62 -0.51 -10.81
CA ASP A 240 -12.06 -1.91 -10.92
C ASP A 240 -11.06 -2.65 -11.82
N GLY A 241 -10.86 -3.94 -11.56
CA GLY A 241 -9.96 -4.78 -12.33
C GLY A 241 -10.63 -5.35 -13.57
N ASN A 242 -10.15 -6.51 -14.00
CA ASN A 242 -10.73 -7.25 -15.12
C ASN A 242 -12.17 -7.71 -14.88
N ASP A 243 -12.65 -7.69 -13.64
CA ASP A 243 -14.02 -8.03 -13.26
C ASP A 243 -15.05 -7.06 -13.85
N PHE A 244 -14.73 -5.77 -14.00
CA PHE A 244 -15.64 -4.82 -14.65
C PHE A 244 -16.01 -5.26 -16.06
N PHE A 245 -15.00 -5.61 -16.88
CA PHE A 245 -15.20 -6.02 -18.26
C PHE A 245 -15.74 -7.44 -18.40
N ALA A 246 -15.33 -8.36 -17.52
CA ALA A 246 -15.73 -9.76 -17.58
C ALA A 246 -17.14 -10.00 -17.02
N TRP A 247 -17.51 -9.31 -15.94
CA TRP A 247 -18.79 -9.51 -15.25
C TRP A 247 -19.94 -8.79 -15.96
N GLY A 248 -19.70 -7.55 -16.41
CA GLY A 248 -20.67 -6.75 -17.15
C GLY A 248 -22.06 -6.76 -16.52
N LEU A 249 -23.07 -7.16 -17.30
CA LEU A 249 -24.47 -7.18 -16.85
C LEU A 249 -24.96 -8.53 -16.30
N THR A 250 -24.21 -9.62 -16.45
CA THR A 250 -24.78 -10.97 -16.30
C THR A 250 -23.92 -11.99 -15.54
N ARG A 251 -22.65 -11.69 -15.26
CA ARG A 251 -21.69 -12.67 -14.72
C ARG A 251 -21.06 -12.29 -13.38
N GLY A 252 -21.54 -11.21 -12.76
CA GLY A 252 -21.10 -10.78 -11.44
C GLY A 252 -21.53 -11.73 -10.34
N LYS A 253 -20.71 -11.84 -9.28
CA LYS A 253 -21.07 -12.61 -8.07
C LYS A 253 -22.28 -12.02 -7.36
N TRP A 254 -22.36 -10.70 -7.35
CA TRP A 254 -23.32 -9.92 -6.58
C TRP A 254 -24.31 -9.19 -7.50
N HIS A 255 -25.20 -8.40 -6.91
CA HIS A 255 -26.14 -7.53 -7.63
C HIS A 255 -26.95 -8.21 -8.74
N ASN A 256 -27.48 -9.42 -8.47
CA ASN A 256 -28.25 -10.22 -9.42
C ASN A 256 -27.51 -10.48 -10.74
N GLY A 257 -26.21 -10.78 -10.66
CA GLY A 257 -25.38 -11.06 -11.82
C GLY A 257 -24.74 -9.83 -12.46
N LYS A 258 -25.01 -8.61 -11.97
CA LYS A 258 -24.42 -7.38 -12.52
C LYS A 258 -23.14 -7.01 -11.78
N HIS A 259 -22.21 -6.39 -12.49
CA HIS A 259 -21.12 -5.67 -11.84
C HIS A 259 -21.67 -4.43 -11.13
N ALA A 260 -21.14 -4.10 -9.94
CA ALA A 260 -21.68 -3.07 -9.04
C ALA A 260 -21.90 -1.72 -9.74
N LYS A 261 -20.96 -1.30 -10.60
CA LYS A 261 -21.04 -0.04 -11.34
C LYS A 261 -22.31 0.10 -12.19
N PHE A 262 -22.82 -1.00 -12.75
CA PHE A 262 -24.06 -1.00 -13.53
C PHE A 262 -25.34 -0.90 -12.66
N THR A 263 -25.19 -0.89 -11.33
CA THR A 263 -26.30 -0.79 -10.38
C THR A 263 -26.24 0.43 -9.46
N GLU A 264 -25.08 1.09 -9.40
CA GLU A 264 -24.84 2.23 -8.51
C GLU A 264 -24.87 3.60 -9.19
N TYR A 265 -24.59 3.66 -10.49
CA TYR A 265 -24.41 4.91 -11.24
C TYR A 265 -25.46 5.03 -12.32
N GLN A 266 -25.98 6.24 -12.55
CA GLN A 266 -26.95 6.53 -13.61
C GLN A 266 -26.37 6.31 -15.01
N THR A 267 -25.13 6.77 -15.22
CA THR A 267 -24.43 6.63 -16.51
C THR A 267 -23.01 6.18 -16.28
N ILE A 268 -22.49 5.35 -17.17
CA ILE A 268 -21.08 4.97 -17.25
C ILE A 268 -20.54 5.46 -18.60
N THR A 269 -19.39 6.13 -18.59
CA THR A 269 -18.75 6.66 -19.80
C THR A 269 -17.27 6.31 -19.84
N ILE A 270 -16.81 5.79 -20.96
CA ILE A 270 -15.40 5.47 -21.24
C ILE A 270 -15.06 6.08 -22.60
N SER A 271 -14.04 6.92 -22.66
CA SER A 271 -13.59 7.47 -23.95
C SER A 271 -13.06 6.35 -24.84
N LYS A 272 -13.13 6.53 -26.16
CA LYS A 272 -12.63 5.54 -27.13
C LYS A 272 -11.19 5.11 -26.82
N ASP A 273 -10.30 6.07 -26.56
CA ASP A 273 -8.89 5.78 -26.29
C ASP A 273 -8.66 4.97 -25.01
N ILE A 274 -9.41 5.27 -23.94
CA ILE A 274 -9.32 4.51 -22.69
C ILE A 274 -9.92 3.11 -22.89
N PHE A 275 -11.05 3.01 -23.59
CA PHE A 275 -11.71 1.74 -23.86
C PHE A 275 -10.81 0.80 -24.68
N ASP A 276 -10.28 1.30 -25.81
CA ASP A 276 -9.40 0.52 -26.69
C ASP A 276 -8.13 0.07 -25.96
N LYS A 277 -7.53 0.96 -25.16
CA LYS A 277 -6.35 0.63 -24.36
C LYS A 277 -6.67 -0.43 -23.30
N ALA A 278 -7.77 -0.30 -22.58
CA ALA A 278 -8.19 -1.27 -21.56
C ALA A 278 -8.45 -2.65 -22.19
N VAL A 279 -9.19 -2.71 -23.30
CA VAL A 279 -9.46 -3.96 -24.03
C VAL A 279 -8.17 -4.57 -24.57
N SER A 280 -7.25 -3.76 -25.10
CA SER A 280 -5.94 -4.22 -25.57
C SER A 280 -5.14 -4.86 -24.43
N ASN A 281 -5.06 -4.21 -23.26
CA ASN A 281 -4.35 -4.73 -22.10
C ASN A 281 -4.96 -6.05 -21.60
N LEU A 282 -6.28 -6.13 -21.52
CA LEU A 282 -6.99 -7.35 -21.11
C LEU A 282 -6.72 -8.53 -22.06
N ARG A 283 -6.73 -8.28 -23.37
CA ARG A 283 -6.40 -9.30 -24.37
C ARG A 283 -4.94 -9.75 -24.29
N ALA A 284 -4.03 -8.84 -23.98
CA ALA A 284 -2.61 -9.16 -23.79
C ALA A 284 -2.39 -10.01 -22.52
N ALA A 285 -3.08 -9.69 -21.42
CA ALA A 285 -3.01 -10.45 -20.17
C ALA A 285 -3.71 -11.82 -20.27
N HIS A 286 -4.81 -11.90 -21.05
CA HIS A 286 -5.64 -13.10 -21.20
C HIS A 286 -5.74 -13.55 -22.67
N PRO A 287 -4.66 -14.12 -23.26
CA PRO A 287 -4.62 -14.45 -24.69
C PRO A 287 -5.64 -15.52 -25.11
N LYS A 288 -6.16 -16.30 -24.16
CA LYS A 288 -7.25 -17.27 -24.39
C LYS A 288 -8.64 -16.61 -24.47
N GLY A 289 -8.74 -15.30 -24.29
CA GLY A 289 -9.99 -14.55 -24.27
C GLY A 289 -10.89 -14.84 -23.05
N THR A 290 -10.36 -15.54 -22.04
CA THR A 290 -11.10 -15.96 -20.85
C THR A 290 -10.30 -15.73 -19.58
N VAL A 291 -11.01 -15.49 -18.47
CA VAL A 291 -10.46 -15.26 -17.13
C VAL A 291 -11.22 -16.11 -16.10
N LYS A 292 -10.54 -16.48 -15.01
CA LYS A 292 -11.08 -17.33 -13.94
C LYS A 292 -11.20 -16.55 -12.64
N PHE A 293 -12.38 -16.58 -12.03
CA PHE A 293 -12.70 -15.88 -10.78
C PHE A 293 -12.88 -16.84 -9.60
N SER A 294 -11.93 -17.76 -9.38
CA SER A 294 -12.05 -18.80 -8.36
C SER A 294 -12.12 -18.27 -6.92
N ALA A 295 -11.44 -17.15 -6.63
CA ALA A 295 -11.52 -16.48 -5.33
C ALA A 295 -12.95 -16.05 -4.96
N PHE A 296 -13.80 -15.88 -5.98
CA PHE A 296 -15.19 -15.51 -5.83
C PHE A 296 -16.13 -16.71 -5.86
N GLY A 297 -15.63 -17.94 -6.04
CA GLY A 297 -16.44 -19.14 -6.27
C GLY A 297 -17.03 -19.21 -7.68
N LEU A 298 -16.49 -18.42 -8.61
CA LEU A 298 -16.93 -18.34 -10.00
C LEU A 298 -15.99 -19.13 -10.92
N GLY A 299 -16.55 -19.63 -12.03
CA GLY A 299 -15.83 -20.37 -13.05
C GLY A 299 -15.01 -19.50 -13.99
N THR A 300 -14.59 -20.12 -15.09
CA THR A 300 -13.97 -19.43 -16.23
C THR A 300 -15.04 -18.76 -17.08
N MET A 301 -14.81 -17.53 -17.52
CA MET A 301 -15.73 -16.76 -18.36
C MET A 301 -14.98 -15.91 -19.39
N PRO A 302 -15.64 -15.43 -20.46
CA PRO A 302 -15.03 -14.48 -21.39
C PRO A 302 -14.54 -13.20 -20.69
N ILE A 303 -13.38 -12.69 -21.11
CA ILE A 303 -12.75 -11.48 -20.52
C ILE A 303 -13.50 -10.19 -20.87
N ILE A 304 -14.28 -10.18 -21.95
CA ILE A 304 -15.17 -9.08 -22.34
C ILE A 304 -16.62 -9.61 -22.41
N GLU A 305 -17.54 -9.00 -21.66
CA GLU A 305 -18.97 -9.29 -21.67
C GLU A 305 -19.68 -8.61 -22.87
N SER A 306 -20.84 -9.15 -23.28
CA SER A 306 -21.59 -8.69 -24.44
C SER A 306 -22.00 -7.21 -24.41
N VAL A 307 -22.22 -6.63 -23.22
CA VAL A 307 -22.52 -5.19 -23.09
C VAL A 307 -21.44 -4.30 -23.71
N PHE A 308 -20.17 -4.74 -23.69
CA PHE A 308 -19.03 -4.00 -24.23
C PHE A 308 -18.78 -4.30 -25.72
N LEU A 309 -19.58 -5.17 -26.34
CA LEU A 309 -19.51 -5.52 -27.77
C LEU A 309 -20.74 -5.02 -28.54
N ASP A 310 -21.79 -4.61 -27.84
CA ASP A 310 -23.01 -4.07 -28.43
C ASP A 310 -22.75 -2.65 -28.96
N TRP A 311 -22.76 -2.49 -30.28
CA TRP A 311 -22.51 -1.22 -30.96
C TRP A 311 -23.47 -0.10 -30.52
N ARG A 312 -24.66 -0.45 -29.99
CA ARG A 312 -25.64 0.53 -29.48
C ARG A 312 -25.18 1.25 -28.23
N ASN A 313 -24.19 0.69 -27.53
CA ASN A 313 -23.58 1.30 -26.35
C ASN A 313 -22.40 2.23 -26.69
N PHE A 314 -22.18 2.51 -27.97
CA PHE A 314 -21.12 3.41 -28.43
C PHE A 314 -21.71 4.62 -29.17
N ASP A 315 -21.18 5.80 -28.88
CA ASP A 315 -21.54 7.02 -29.61
C ASP A 315 -20.82 7.08 -30.98
N LYS A 316 -21.15 8.12 -31.77
CA LYS A 316 -20.53 8.36 -33.08
C LYS A 316 -19.00 8.57 -33.05
N ASN A 317 -18.44 8.88 -31.89
CA ASN A 317 -17.01 9.09 -31.69
C ASN A 317 -16.34 7.81 -31.15
N GLY A 318 -17.09 6.73 -30.95
CA GLY A 318 -16.59 5.47 -30.39
C GLY A 318 -16.44 5.48 -28.86
N ASN A 319 -17.02 6.46 -28.16
CA ASN A 319 -17.05 6.42 -26.70
C ASN A 319 -18.11 5.43 -26.22
N PHE A 320 -17.75 4.59 -25.25
CA PHE A 320 -18.73 3.74 -24.59
C PHE A 320 -19.59 4.59 -23.65
N ILE A 321 -20.91 4.56 -23.83
CA ILE A 321 -21.89 5.27 -23.01
C ILE A 321 -23.01 4.31 -22.65
N TYR A 322 -23.17 4.03 -21.36
CA TYR A 322 -24.21 3.12 -20.87
C TYR A 322 -25.14 3.79 -19.87
N GLN A 323 -26.45 3.71 -20.11
CA GLN A 323 -27.49 4.15 -19.19
C GLN A 323 -27.99 2.95 -18.39
N THR A 324 -27.81 2.98 -17.07
CA THR A 324 -28.11 1.83 -16.20
C THR A 324 -29.58 1.72 -15.79
N GLY A 325 -30.33 2.82 -15.95
CA GLY A 325 -31.69 2.98 -15.42
C GLY A 325 -31.74 3.49 -13.97
N VAL A 326 -30.58 3.62 -13.29
CA VAL A 326 -30.50 4.23 -11.96
C VAL A 326 -30.77 5.74 -12.06
N LYS A 327 -31.58 6.28 -11.14
CA LYS A 327 -31.99 7.70 -11.13
C LYS A 327 -31.46 8.44 -9.91
N ASN A 328 -30.14 8.65 -9.85
CA ASN A 328 -29.49 9.27 -8.70
C ASN A 328 -28.53 10.43 -9.04
N GLY A 329 -28.42 10.85 -10.31
CA GLY A 329 -27.56 11.95 -10.74
C GLY A 329 -26.05 11.65 -10.66
N ARG A 330 -25.66 10.42 -10.32
CA ARG A 330 -24.26 10.00 -10.20
C ARG A 330 -23.79 9.41 -11.52
N HIS A 331 -22.82 10.05 -12.16
CA HIS A 331 -22.24 9.61 -13.43
C HIS A 331 -20.81 9.13 -13.19
N LEU A 332 -20.48 7.97 -13.73
CA LEU A 332 -19.15 7.37 -13.66
C LEU A 332 -18.41 7.62 -14.97
N GLU A 333 -17.22 8.22 -14.88
CA GLU A 333 -16.38 8.54 -16.03
C GLU A 333 -15.02 7.88 -15.86
N ALA A 334 -14.59 7.11 -16.85
CA ALA A 334 -13.23 6.58 -16.86
C ALA A 334 -12.24 7.70 -17.20
N THR A 335 -11.20 7.85 -16.38
CA THR A 335 -10.20 8.90 -16.53
C THR A 335 -8.82 8.36 -16.86
N ALA A 336 -8.57 7.08 -16.59
CA ALA A 336 -7.34 6.38 -16.94
C ALA A 336 -7.55 4.86 -17.03
N THR A 337 -6.57 4.17 -17.63
CA THR A 337 -6.40 2.71 -17.54
C THR A 337 -4.91 2.34 -17.57
N ALA A 338 -4.53 1.35 -16.77
CA ALA A 338 -3.20 0.79 -16.68
C ALA A 338 -3.29 -0.66 -16.16
N GLY A 339 -2.40 -1.54 -16.62
CA GLY A 339 -2.52 -2.97 -16.39
C GLY A 339 -3.89 -3.47 -16.85
N GLU A 340 -4.54 -4.28 -16.00
CA GLU A 340 -5.91 -4.77 -16.21
C GLU A 340 -6.97 -3.91 -15.53
N THR A 341 -6.59 -2.73 -15.05
CA THR A 341 -7.40 -1.88 -14.17
C THR A 341 -7.88 -0.63 -14.92
N ILE A 342 -9.15 -0.28 -14.69
CA ILE A 342 -9.77 0.96 -15.14
C ILE A 342 -10.07 1.86 -13.95
N TYR A 343 -9.89 3.16 -14.13
CA TYR A 343 -9.93 4.15 -13.04
C TYR A 343 -11.03 5.17 -13.29
N TRP A 344 -11.78 5.49 -12.24
CA TRP A 344 -13.04 6.22 -12.36
C TRP A 344 -13.09 7.47 -11.50
N ARG A 345 -13.67 8.52 -12.08
CA ARG A 345 -14.15 9.70 -11.38
C ARG A 345 -15.67 9.66 -11.31
N VAL A 346 -16.21 10.05 -10.16
CA VAL A 346 -17.66 10.21 -9.97
C VAL A 346 -18.02 11.67 -10.14
N ASN A 347 -18.86 11.95 -11.12
CA ASN A 347 -19.45 13.27 -11.35
C ASN A 347 -20.87 13.28 -10.80
N ILE A 348 -21.18 14.22 -9.90
CA ILE A 348 -22.53 14.43 -9.39
C ILE A 348 -23.11 15.64 -10.11
N LYS A 349 -24.06 15.43 -11.00
CA LYS A 349 -24.87 16.54 -11.52
C LYS A 349 -25.99 16.79 -10.50
N ARG A 350 -25.95 17.97 -9.88
CA ARG A 350 -27.02 18.46 -9.01
C ARG A 350 -28.26 18.79 -9.83
#